data_AF-A0A4Y2Q5M7-F1
#
_entry.id   AF-A0A4Y2Q5M7-F1
#
_cell.length_a   1.000
_cell.length_b   1.000
_cell.length_c   1.000
_cell.angle_alpha   90.00
_cell.angle_beta   90.00
_cell.angle_gamma   90.00
#
_symmetry.space_group_name_H-M   'P 1'
#
loop_
_entity.id
_entity.type
_entity.pdbx_description
1 polymer ?
#
loop_
_entity_poly.entity_id
_entity_poly.type
_entity_poly.pdbx_seq_one_letter_code
_entity_poly.pdbx_strand_id
1 'polypeptide(L)'
;MEKLLMVWVTEKQLNGDTLTQGIIYEKARAIYGDLLNQTPHTSTDEASEDSFKASRGWFDNFRNRTGIHSVVRHGEAASSDVKAAEDYLKTLSALIESNGYIPQQVFNCDETGLTFM
;
A
#
# COMPACT_ATOMS: atom_id res chain seq x y z
N MET A 1 3.43 17.43 11.74
CA MET A 1 2.76 16.58 10.75
C MET A 1 2.81 15.09 11.09
N GLU A 2 3.96 14.40 11.04
CA GLU A 2 4.06 12.93 11.21
C GLU A 2 3.46 12.41 12.53
N LYS A 3 3.62 13.15 13.64
CA LYS A 3 2.99 12.79 14.95
C LYS A 3 1.46 12.75 14.89
N LEU A 4 0.84 13.70 14.19
CA LEU A 4 -0.62 13.76 14.03
C LEU A 4 -1.11 12.61 13.13
N LEU A 5 -0.36 12.32 12.08
CA LEU A 5 -0.63 11.19 11.20
C LEU A 5 -0.55 9.86 11.97
N MET A 6 0.43 9.73 12.87
CA MET A 6 0.57 8.55 13.73
C MET A 6 -0.61 8.33 14.67
N VAL A 7 -1.04 9.37 15.38
CA VAL A 7 -2.21 9.27 16.27
C VAL A 7 -3.44 8.82 15.47
N TRP A 8 -3.65 9.39 14.29
CA TRP A 8 -4.75 9.01 13.41
C TRP A 8 -4.64 7.56 12.89
N VAL A 9 -3.45 7.10 12.51
CA VAL A 9 -3.23 5.71 12.10
C VAL A 9 -3.54 4.74 13.24
N THR A 10 -3.06 5.02 14.46
CA THR A 10 -3.31 4.17 15.63
C THR A 10 -4.80 4.10 15.95
N GLU A 11 -5.51 5.23 15.91
CA GLU A 11 -6.96 5.28 16.12
C GLU A 11 -7.71 4.41 15.10
N LYS A 12 -7.32 4.49 13.81
CA LYS A 12 -7.91 3.68 12.76
C LYS A 12 -7.64 2.19 12.92
N GLN A 13 -6.43 1.81 13.34
CA GLN A 13 -6.11 0.41 13.65
C GLN A 13 -6.90 -0.12 14.85
N LEU A 14 -7.09 0.69 15.90
CA LEU A 14 -7.90 0.32 17.07
C LEU A 14 -9.37 0.08 16.70
N ASN A 15 -9.89 0.84 15.74
CA ASN A 15 -11.26 0.68 15.24
C ASN A 15 -11.40 -0.50 14.26
N GLY A 16 -10.32 -1.20 13.93
CA GLY A 16 -10.32 -2.31 12.97
C GLY A 16 -10.46 -1.87 11.51
N ASP A 17 -10.26 -0.58 11.22
CA ASP A 17 -10.37 -0.07 9.85
C ASP A 17 -9.16 -0.50 9.01
N THR A 18 -9.42 -0.87 7.76
CA THR A 18 -8.35 -1.20 6.81
C THR A 18 -7.67 0.08 6.32
N LEU A 19 -6.40 0.26 6.66
CA LEU A 19 -5.58 1.35 6.16
C LEU A 19 -4.87 0.96 4.87
N THR A 20 -5.17 1.66 3.79
CA THR A 20 -4.44 1.55 2.52
C THR A 20 -3.41 2.67 2.39
N GLN A 21 -2.38 2.43 1.57
CA GLN A 21 -1.32 3.41 1.31
C GLN A 21 -1.87 4.74 0.76
N GLY A 22 -2.89 4.68 -0.10
CA GLY A 22 -3.53 5.87 -0.68
C GLY A 22 -4.20 6.75 0.38
N ILE A 23 -4.93 6.15 1.32
CA ILE A 23 -5.59 6.89 2.40
C ILE A 23 -4.54 7.59 3.29
N ILE A 24 -3.41 6.94 3.54
CA ILE A 24 -2.32 7.54 4.33
C ILE A 24 -1.71 8.73 3.58
N TYR A 25 -1.56 8.66 2.25
CA TYR A 25 -1.09 9.78 1.43
C TYR A 25 -2.00 10.99 1.46
N GLU A 26 -3.30 10.75 1.29
CA GLU A 26 -4.30 11.82 1.33
C GLU A 26 -4.33 12.49 2.70
N LYS A 27 -4.36 11.68 3.77
CA LYS A 27 -4.40 12.20 5.13
C LYS A 27 -3.14 12.98 5.48
N ALA A 28 -1.98 12.51 5.03
CA ALA A 28 -0.71 13.22 5.20
C ALA A 28 -0.76 14.61 4.53
N ARG A 29 -1.19 14.69 3.26
CA ARG A 29 -1.33 15.97 2.55
C ARG A 29 -2.32 16.92 3.21
N ALA A 30 -3.45 16.40 3.69
CA ALA A 30 -4.43 17.21 4.42
C ALA A 30 -3.84 17.82 5.70
N ILE A 31 -3.17 17.01 6.53
CA ILE A 31 -2.51 17.50 7.75
C ILE A 31 -1.43 18.55 7.42
N TYR A 32 -0.69 18.35 6.32
CA TYR A 32 0.31 19.33 5.87
C TYR A 32 -0.35 20.67 5.48
N GLY A 33 -1.42 20.64 4.71
CA GLY A 33 -2.18 21.84 4.33
C GLY A 33 -2.76 22.58 5.54
N ASP A 34 -3.33 21.85 6.50
CA ASP A 34 -3.88 22.44 7.72
C ASP A 34 -2.80 23.15 8.56
N LEU A 35 -1.60 22.59 8.63
CA LEU A 35 -0.47 23.19 9.34
C LEU A 35 0.02 24.49 8.67
N LEU A 36 0.03 24.53 7.33
CA LEU A 36 0.37 25.74 6.57
C LEU A 36 -0.64 26.86 6.82
N ASN A 37 -1.94 26.52 6.83
CA ASN A 37 -2.99 27.51 7.08
C ASN A 37 -2.97 28.08 8.52
N GLN A 38 -2.39 27.36 9.47
CA GLN A 38 -2.26 27.80 10.87
C GLN A 38 -1.02 28.65 11.15
N THR A 39 -0.07 28.76 10.21
CA THR A 39 1.16 29.54 10.39
C THR A 39 1.29 30.63 9.31
N PRO A 40 0.69 31.82 9.52
CA PRO A 40 0.77 32.93 8.54
C PRO A 40 2.12 33.66 8.54
N HIS A 41 3.02 33.36 9.48
CA HIS A 41 4.24 34.13 9.75
C HIS A 41 5.52 33.37 9.44
N THR A 42 5.62 32.81 8.25
CA THR A 42 6.93 32.61 7.62
C THR A 42 6.80 32.98 6.16
N SER A 43 7.34 34.16 5.88
CA SER A 43 7.50 34.82 4.60
C SER A 43 7.85 33.89 3.44
N THR A 44 7.10 34.04 2.37
CA THR A 44 7.56 34.32 0.99
C THR A 44 8.76 33.51 0.45
N ASP A 45 8.51 32.86 -0.70
CA ASP A 45 9.44 32.34 -1.73
C ASP A 45 9.70 30.82 -1.88
N GLU A 46 9.03 29.93 -1.14
CA GLU A 46 9.12 28.47 -1.42
C GLU A 46 7.78 27.86 -1.91
N ALA A 47 6.83 28.72 -2.28
CA ALA A 47 5.41 28.39 -2.40
C ALA A 47 4.98 27.73 -3.74
N SER A 48 5.86 27.14 -4.54
CA SER A 48 5.39 26.50 -5.79
C SER A 48 6.07 25.22 -6.26
N GLU A 49 7.23 24.81 -5.71
CA GLU A 49 7.88 23.55 -6.12
C GLU A 49 8.04 22.50 -4.99
N ASP A 50 8.09 22.93 -3.72
CA ASP A 50 8.37 22.09 -2.53
C ASP A 50 7.13 21.75 -1.68
N SER A 51 5.98 21.58 -2.32
CA SER A 51 4.81 21.00 -1.65
C SER A 51 5.12 19.59 -1.16
N PHE A 52 4.64 19.23 0.04
CA PHE A 52 4.82 17.88 0.57
C PHE A 52 4.12 16.84 -0.34
N LYS A 53 4.91 16.09 -1.11
CA LYS A 53 4.39 15.17 -2.15
C LYS A 53 3.86 13.83 -1.59
N ALA A 54 4.04 13.55 -0.30
CA ALA A 54 3.76 12.23 0.30
C ALA A 54 4.39 11.10 -0.54
N SER A 55 5.68 11.25 -0.89
CA SER A 55 6.35 10.34 -1.82
C SER A 55 6.48 8.92 -1.24
N ARG A 56 6.77 7.96 -2.12
CA ARG A 56 7.01 6.56 -1.71
C ARG A 56 8.16 6.44 -0.72
N GLY A 57 9.28 7.12 -0.97
CA GLY A 57 10.43 7.13 -0.05
C GLY A 57 10.12 7.76 1.31
N TRP A 58 9.29 8.82 1.34
CA TRP A 58 8.81 9.38 2.60
C TRP A 58 7.98 8.37 3.39
N PHE A 59 7.07 7.65 2.71
CA PHE A 59 6.21 6.65 3.35
C PHE A 59 6.97 5.48 3.92
N ASP A 60 7.96 4.96 3.19
CA ASP A 60 8.79 3.87 3.68
C ASP A 60 9.59 4.32 4.92
N ASN A 61 10.11 5.55 4.93
CA ASN A 61 10.75 6.14 6.11
C ASN A 61 9.78 6.34 7.28
N PHE A 62 8.57 6.83 7.00
CA PHE A 62 7.50 6.98 8.00
C PHE A 62 7.19 5.60 8.62
N ARG A 63 6.99 4.57 7.79
CA ARG A 63 6.73 3.19 8.23
C ARG A 63 7.85 2.65 9.11
N ASN A 64 9.10 2.84 8.71
CA ASN A 64 10.27 2.38 9.45
C ASN A 64 10.39 3.05 10.83
N ARG A 65 10.11 4.35 10.92
CA ARG A 65 10.16 5.11 12.18
C ARG A 65 9.05 4.74 13.16
N THR A 66 7.94 4.24 12.64
CA THR A 66 6.68 4.11 13.36
C THR A 66 6.32 2.66 13.68
N GLY A 67 6.97 1.70 13.04
CA GLY A 67 6.70 0.28 13.23
C GLY A 67 5.37 -0.18 12.63
N ILE A 68 4.77 0.58 11.72
CA ILE A 68 3.49 0.21 11.10
C ILE A 68 3.73 -0.93 10.09
N HIS A 69 3.51 -2.18 10.50
CA HIS A 69 3.72 -3.33 9.63
C HIS A 69 2.51 -3.68 8.75
N SER A 70 1.29 -3.31 9.14
CA SER A 70 0.06 -3.60 8.41
C SER A 70 -0.52 -2.36 7.73
N VAL A 71 -0.06 -2.07 6.51
CA VAL A 71 -0.79 -1.23 5.58
C VAL A 71 -1.10 -2.10 4.38
N VAL A 72 -2.36 -2.15 3.97
CA VAL A 72 -2.74 -2.79 2.72
C VAL A 72 -2.10 -1.97 1.60
N ARG A 73 -0.92 -2.42 1.14
CA ARG A 73 -0.39 -2.01 -0.15
C ARG A 73 -1.45 -2.47 -1.14
N HIS A 74 -1.90 -1.56 -2.00
CA HIS A 74 -2.55 -1.96 -3.24
C HIS A 74 -1.50 -2.72 -4.07
N GLY A 75 -1.26 -3.99 -3.72
CA GLY A 75 -0.49 -4.95 -4.48
C GLY A 75 -1.51 -5.82 -5.20
N GLU A 76 -1.60 -5.61 -6.52
CA GLU A 76 -2.19 -6.47 -7.56
C GLU A 76 -3.64 -6.96 -7.43
N ALA A 77 -4.22 -7.06 -6.24
CA ALA A 77 -5.61 -7.49 -6.02
C ALA A 77 -6.65 -6.56 -6.66
N ALA A 78 -6.29 -5.30 -6.93
CA ALA A 78 -7.19 -4.32 -7.54
C ALA A 78 -7.37 -4.49 -9.06
N SER A 79 -6.62 -5.40 -9.71
CA SER A 79 -6.71 -5.67 -11.15
C SER A 79 -6.88 -7.15 -11.49
N SER A 80 -7.30 -7.98 -10.53
CA SER A 80 -7.58 -9.39 -10.80
C SER A 80 -8.93 -9.50 -11.51
N ASP A 81 -8.93 -9.96 -12.76
CA ASP A 81 -10.15 -10.29 -13.48
C ASP A 81 -10.73 -11.60 -12.91
N VAL A 82 -11.68 -11.44 -11.99
CA VAL A 82 -12.37 -12.55 -11.33
C VAL A 82 -13.03 -13.46 -12.36
N LYS A 83 -13.55 -12.90 -13.46
CA LYS A 83 -14.22 -13.67 -14.50
C LYS A 83 -13.23 -14.51 -15.30
N ALA A 84 -12.08 -13.93 -15.65
CA ALA A 84 -11.02 -14.68 -16.31
C ALA A 84 -10.47 -15.80 -15.42
N ALA A 85 -10.37 -15.58 -14.11
CA ALA A 85 -9.96 -16.61 -13.15
C ALA A 85 -10.99 -17.76 -13.08
N GLU A 86 -12.29 -17.44 -12.98
CA GLU A 86 -13.37 -18.42 -12.99
C GLU A 86 -13.42 -19.24 -14.30
N ASP A 87 -13.23 -18.59 -15.44
CA ASP A 87 -13.18 -19.25 -16.75
C ASP A 87 -11.97 -20.19 -16.86
N TYR A 88 -10.83 -19.81 -16.26
CA TYR A 88 -9.60 -20.61 -16.28
C TYR A 88 -9.66 -21.86 -15.39
N LEU A 89 -10.53 -21.89 -14.37
CA LEU A 89 -10.67 -23.06 -13.49
C LEU A 89 -10.94 -24.35 -14.26
N LYS A 90 -11.77 -24.30 -15.32
CA LYS A 90 -12.08 -25.47 -16.15
C LYS A 90 -10.85 -26.02 -16.86
N THR A 91 -10.02 -25.12 -17.39
CA THR A 91 -8.76 -25.47 -18.08
C THR A 91 -7.77 -26.07 -17.09
N LEU A 92 -7.66 -25.48 -15.90
CA LEU A 92 -6.77 -25.98 -14.84
C LEU A 92 -7.19 -27.37 -14.36
N SER A 93 -8.47 -27.62 -14.12
CA SER A 93 -8.96 -28.95 -13.73
C SER A 93 -8.67 -30.02 -14.78
N ALA A 94 -8.89 -29.71 -16.06
CA ALA A 94 -8.55 -30.64 -17.15
C ALA A 94 -7.05 -30.94 -17.23
N LEU A 95 -6.19 -29.95 -16.95
CA LEU A 95 -4.74 -30.15 -16.89
C LEU A 95 -4.34 -31.06 -15.72
N ILE A 96 -4.96 -30.86 -14.55
CA ILE A 96 -4.73 -31.68 -13.35
C ILE A 96 -5.10 -33.14 -13.60
N GLU A 97 -6.27 -33.38 -14.19
CA GLU A 97 -6.76 -34.73 -14.49
C GLU A 97 -5.92 -35.41 -15.58
N SER A 98 -5.58 -34.71 -16.66
CA SER A 98 -4.83 -35.29 -17.79
C SER A 98 -3.37 -35.60 -17.45
N ASN A 99 -2.72 -34.78 -16.63
CA ASN A 99 -1.35 -34.99 -16.19
C ASN A 99 -1.25 -35.78 -14.87
N GLY A 100 -2.37 -36.05 -14.21
CA GLY A 100 -2.41 -36.79 -12.95
C GLY A 100 -1.72 -36.08 -11.78
N TYR A 101 -1.79 -34.74 -11.74
CA TYR A 101 -1.13 -33.97 -10.67
C TYR A 101 -1.81 -34.23 -9.32
N ILE A 102 -1.00 -34.46 -8.29
CA ILE A 102 -1.48 -34.57 -6.91
C ILE A 102 -1.35 -33.22 -6.20
N PRO A 103 -2.17 -32.91 -5.17
CA PRO A 103 -2.10 -31.63 -4.46
C PRO A 103 -0.69 -31.29 -3.91
N GLN A 104 0.12 -32.30 -3.58
CA GLN A 104 1.50 -32.15 -3.11
C GLN A 104 2.47 -31.63 -4.19
N GLN A 105 2.08 -31.64 -5.47
CA GLN A 105 2.87 -31.14 -6.59
C GLN A 105 2.48 -29.70 -7.00
N VAL A 106 1.55 -29.07 -6.27
CA VAL A 106 1.15 -27.69 -6.50
C VAL A 106 2.09 -26.79 -5.70
N PHE A 107 3.00 -26.09 -6.40
CA PHE A 107 3.96 -25.16 -5.80
C PHE A 107 3.53 -23.71 -6.09
N ASN A 108 3.55 -22.87 -5.06
CA ASN A 108 3.38 -21.43 -5.22
C ASN A 108 4.65 -20.82 -5.85
N CYS A 109 4.49 -19.89 -6.79
CA CYS A 109 5.59 -19.22 -7.49
C CYS A 109 5.49 -17.69 -7.36
N ASP A 110 4.78 -17.19 -6.35
CA ASP A 110 4.54 -15.74 -6.15
C ASP A 110 5.81 -14.95 -5.79
N GLU A 111 6.83 -15.60 -5.25
CA GLU A 111 8.12 -14.99 -4.92
C GLU A 111 9.23 -15.48 -5.86
N THR A 112 9.34 -14.87 -7.04
CA THR A 112 10.59 -14.91 -7.83
C THR A 112 11.40 -13.64 -7.58
N GLY A 113 12.26 -13.69 -6.57
CA GLY A 113 13.27 -12.65 -6.35
C GLY A 113 14.42 -12.80 -7.35
N LEU A 114 14.45 -11.97 -8.39
CA LEU A 114 15.65 -11.79 -9.22
C LEU A 114 16.70 -11.04 -8.39
N THR A 115 17.68 -11.76 -7.85
CA THR A 115 18.87 -11.18 -7.23
C THR A 115 20.03 -11.23 -8.22
N PHE A 116 20.50 -10.07 -8.67
CA PHE A 116 21.77 -9.96 -9.39
C PHE A 116 22.90 -9.85 -8.36
N MET A 117 23.96 -10.64 -8.52
CA MET A 117 25.20 -10.58 -7.74
C MET A 117 26.30 -9.87 -8.54
#